data_AF-A0A8J3EA58-F1
#
_entry.id   AF-A0A8J3EA58-F1
#
_cell.length_a   1.000
_cell.length_b   1.000
_cell.length_c   1.000
_cell.angle_alpha   90.00
_cell.angle_beta   90.00
_cell.angle_gamma   90.00
#
_symmetry.space_group_name_H-M   'P 1'
#
loop_
_entity.id
_entity.type
_entity.pdbx_description
1 polymer ?
#
loop_
_entity_poly.entity_id
_entity_poly.type
_entity_poly.pdbx_seq_one_letter_code
_entity_poly.pdbx_strand_id
1 'polypeptide(L)'
;MGLSLRKAINDKCKDCIYDPLDNGAGTWRQQVEACKCKNCPIWKVRPLSSTKINSKVVNDANTGHLTDKSTLTPPNTLENILRG
;
A
#
# COMPACT_ATOMS: atom_id res chain seq x y z
N MET A 1 -3.22 -30.01 -12.20
CA MET A 1 -3.27 -29.17 -10.97
C MET A 1 -4.17 -27.98 -11.27
N GLY A 2 -5.30 -27.84 -10.57
CA GLY A 2 -6.27 -26.78 -10.82
C GLY A 2 -5.77 -25.41 -10.33
N LEU A 3 -6.15 -24.35 -11.05
CA LEU A 3 -5.96 -22.97 -10.59
C LEU A 3 -6.78 -22.75 -9.31
N SER A 4 -6.12 -22.32 -8.24
CA SER A 4 -6.84 -21.87 -7.05
C SER A 4 -7.42 -20.48 -7.27
N LEU A 5 -8.56 -20.18 -6.64
CA LEU A 5 -9.15 -18.83 -6.66
C LEU A 5 -8.13 -17.77 -6.21
N ARG A 6 -7.33 -18.10 -5.19
CA ARG A 6 -6.27 -17.21 -4.70
C ARG A 6 -5.21 -16.93 -5.76
N LYS A 7 -4.81 -17.93 -6.54
CA LYS A 7 -3.88 -17.76 -7.65
C LYS A 7 -4.47 -16.87 -8.74
N ALA A 8 -5.73 -17.11 -9.13
CA ALA A 8 -6.40 -16.29 -10.14
C ALA A 8 -6.49 -14.80 -9.74
N ILE A 9 -6.83 -14.52 -8.47
CA ILE A 9 -6.87 -13.14 -7.94
C ILE A 9 -5.47 -12.50 -7.97
N ASN A 10 -4.43 -13.23 -7.52
CA ASN A 10 -3.07 -12.71 -7.53
C ASN A 10 -2.59 -12.40 -8.96
N ASP A 11 -2.87 -13.29 -9.90
CA ASP A 11 -2.50 -13.12 -11.30
C ASP A 11 -3.24 -11.91 -11.89
N LYS A 12 -4.53 -11.73 -11.57
CA LYS A 12 -5.28 -10.56 -12.04
C LYS A 12 -4.77 -9.24 -11.46
N CYS A 13 -4.41 -9.22 -10.18
CA CYS A 13 -3.83 -8.02 -9.57
C CYS A 13 -2.47 -7.66 -10.15
N LYS A 14 -1.62 -8.66 -10.44
CA LYS A 14 -0.33 -8.43 -11.10
C LYS A 14 -0.53 -7.86 -12.51
N ASP A 15 -1.34 -8.50 -13.32
CA ASP A 15 -1.71 -8.06 -14.68
C ASP A 15 -2.24 -6.61 -14.71
N CYS A 16 -2.92 -6.18 -13.65
CA CYS A 16 -3.56 -4.88 -13.59
C CYS A 16 -2.62 -3.69 -13.31
N ILE A 17 -1.60 -3.85 -12.46
CA ILE A 17 -0.82 -2.70 -11.95
C ILE A 17 0.67 -3.01 -11.72
N TYR A 18 1.09 -4.28 -11.72
CA TYR A 18 2.48 -4.58 -11.44
C TYR A 18 3.38 -4.13 -12.59
N ASP A 19 4.27 -3.19 -12.32
CA ASP A 19 5.37 -2.80 -13.20
C ASP A 19 6.67 -3.46 -12.71
N PRO A 20 7.24 -4.42 -13.47
CA PRO A 20 8.51 -5.06 -13.12
C PRO A 20 9.74 -4.16 -13.34
N LEU A 21 9.62 -3.05 -14.07
CA LEU A 21 10.72 -2.11 -14.34
C LEU A 21 10.80 -0.98 -13.31
N ASP A 22 9.76 -0.79 -12.51
CA ASP A 22 9.73 0.20 -11.44
C ASP A 22 10.53 -0.30 -10.22
N ASN A 23 11.84 -0.01 -10.25
CA ASN A 23 12.77 -0.35 -9.19
C ASN A 23 12.49 0.40 -7.85
N GLY A 24 11.63 1.42 -7.86
CA GLY A 24 11.29 2.23 -6.69
C GLY A 24 10.00 1.81 -5.98
N ALA A 25 9.07 1.17 -6.68
CA ALA A 25 7.75 0.82 -6.13
C ALA A 25 7.71 -0.48 -5.30
N GLY A 26 8.84 -1.16 -5.15
CA GLY A 26 8.99 -2.36 -4.34
C GLY A 26 8.42 -3.63 -4.99
N THR A 27 8.09 -4.62 -4.16
CA THR A 27 7.57 -5.91 -4.61
C THR A 27 6.19 -5.78 -5.26
N TRP A 28 5.81 -6.75 -6.12
CA TRP A 28 4.50 -6.76 -6.76
C TRP A 28 3.32 -6.64 -5.78
N ARG A 29 3.45 -7.17 -4.54
CA ARG A 29 2.41 -7.04 -3.51
C ARG A 29 2.31 -5.63 -2.95
N GLN A 30 3.45 -4.94 -2.79
CA GLN A 30 3.47 -3.55 -2.35
C GLN A 30 2.83 -2.64 -3.41
N GLN A 31 3.09 -2.89 -4.70
CA GLN A 31 2.44 -2.17 -5.79
C GLN A 31 0.92 -2.42 -5.84
N VAL A 32 0.49 -3.68 -5.71
CA VAL A 32 -0.94 -4.03 -5.64
C VAL A 32 -1.61 -3.40 -4.41
N GLU A 33 -0.91 -3.35 -3.28
CA GLU A 33 -1.36 -2.70 -2.06
C GLU A 33 -1.44 -1.16 -2.20
N ALA A 34 -0.56 -0.56 -3.01
CA ALA A 34 -0.57 0.86 -3.33
C ALA A 34 -1.62 1.27 -4.37
N CYS A 35 -2.23 0.30 -5.09
CA CYS A 35 -3.33 0.56 -6.02
C CYS A 35 -4.41 1.43 -5.35
N LYS A 36 -4.91 2.46 -6.04
CA LYS A 36 -5.93 3.40 -5.52
C LYS A 36 -7.34 3.17 -6.10
N CYS A 37 -7.51 2.16 -6.97
CA CYS A 37 -8.79 1.85 -7.61
C CYS A 37 -9.78 1.18 -6.64
N LYS A 38 -10.41 1.98 -5.77
CA LYS A 38 -11.36 1.51 -4.75
C LYS A 38 -12.63 0.88 -5.35
N ASN A 39 -12.96 1.22 -6.60
CA ASN A 39 -14.10 0.67 -7.33
C ASN A 39 -13.81 -0.71 -7.95
N CYS A 40 -12.58 -1.22 -7.81
CA CYS A 40 -12.21 -2.55 -8.28
C CYS A 40 -13.07 -3.63 -7.57
N PRO A 41 -13.73 -4.54 -8.31
CA PRO A 41 -14.59 -5.57 -7.71
C PRO A 41 -13.87 -6.49 -6.71
N ILE A 42 -12.55 -6.67 -6.88
CA ILE A 42 -11.72 -7.51 -6.01
C ILE A 42 -10.91 -6.72 -4.98
N TRP A 43 -11.17 -5.41 -4.82
CA TRP A 43 -10.43 -4.53 -3.90
C TRP A 43 -10.28 -5.10 -2.49
N LYS A 44 -11.36 -5.65 -1.93
CA LYS A 44 -11.40 -6.18 -0.56
C LYS A 44 -10.61 -7.47 -0.36
N VAL A 45 -10.31 -8.19 -1.44
CA VAL A 45 -9.65 -9.51 -1.39
C VAL A 45 -8.27 -9.51 -2.05
N ARG A 46 -7.74 -8.32 -2.37
CA ARG A 46 -6.43 -8.14 -2.99
C ARG A 46 -5.30 -8.67 -2.10
N PRO A 47 -4.20 -9.17 -2.69
CA PRO A 47 -3.03 -9.54 -1.91
C PRO A 47 -2.40 -8.30 -1.27
N LEU A 48 -2.19 -8.38 0.04
CA LEU A 48 -1.43 -7.39 0.80
C LEU A 48 0.01 -7.88 0.95
N SER A 49 0.94 -6.93 1.13
CA SER A 49 2.30 -7.26 1.56
C SER A 49 2.28 -7.71 3.03
N SER A 50 3.14 -8.67 3.38
CA SER A 50 3.27 -9.13 4.76
C SER A 50 4.59 -8.67 5.31
N THR A 51 4.57 -7.78 6.31
CA THR A 51 5.78 -7.46 7.08
C THR A 51 6.07 -8.63 8.01
N LYS A 52 7.17 -9.35 7.79
CA LYS A 52 7.73 -10.19 8.85
C LYS A 52 8.32 -9.24 9.89
N ILE A 53 7.55 -8.94 10.94
CA ILE A 53 8.14 -8.32 12.12
C ILE A 53 9.16 -9.33 12.66
N ASN A 54 10.44 -9.00 12.58
CA ASN A 54 11.47 -9.80 13.21
C ASN A 54 11.31 -9.59 14.71
N SER A 55 10.86 -10.62 15.44
CA SER A 55 10.57 -10.56 16.89
C SER A 55 11.78 -10.26 17.79
N LYS A 56 12.91 -9.79 17.24
CA LYS A 56 14.11 -9.34 17.95
C LYS A 56 13.97 -7.92 18.54
N VAL A 57 12.83 -7.24 18.37
CA VAL A 57 12.54 -5.92 18.95
C VAL A 57 11.14 -5.93 19.58
N VAL A 58 10.95 -6.70 20.65
CA VAL A 58 9.77 -6.58 21.52
C VAL A 58 10.20 -6.68 22.99
N ASN A 59 10.81 -5.62 23.52
CA ASN A 59 10.95 -5.44 24.98
C ASN A 59 10.42 -4.08 25.47
N ASP A 60 9.91 -3.24 24.60
CA ASP A 60 9.36 -1.95 25.02
C ASP A 60 7.84 -2.05 25.02
N ALA A 61 7.27 -2.18 26.22
CA ALA A 61 5.84 -2.33 26.49
C ALA A 61 5.04 -1.03 26.21
N ASN A 62 5.26 -0.39 25.06
CA ASN A 62 4.45 0.72 24.57
C ASN A 62 4.66 0.93 23.06
N THR A 63 4.09 0.06 22.23
CA THR A 63 3.86 0.40 20.81
C THR A 63 2.43 0.02 20.47
N GLY A 64 1.51 0.84 20.96
CA GLY A 64 0.18 0.93 20.39
C GLY A 64 0.25 1.49 18.98
N HIS A 65 -0.34 0.76 18.04
CA HIS A 65 -1.16 1.34 16.97
C HIS A 65 -0.55 2.47 16.13
N LEU A 66 0.28 2.12 15.14
CA LEU A 66 0.48 3.01 13.99
C LEU A 66 -0.71 2.88 13.04
N THR A 67 -1.80 3.59 13.34
CA THR A 67 -2.74 4.04 12.30
C THR A 67 -2.65 5.56 12.18
N ASP A 68 -1.58 6.06 11.55
CA ASP A 68 -1.60 7.44 11.11
C ASP A 68 -2.38 7.53 9.80
N LYS A 69 -3.70 7.68 9.99
CA LYS A 69 -4.67 8.08 8.97
C LYS A 69 -5.10 9.54 9.21
N SER A 70 -4.14 10.43 9.42
CA SER A 70 -4.31 11.90 9.40
C SER A 70 -2.90 12.48 9.34
N THR A 71 -2.41 13.01 8.22
CA THR A 71 -2.72 14.36 7.77
C THR A 71 -2.19 14.50 6.34
N LEU A 72 -3.05 14.39 5.33
CA LEU A 72 -2.81 14.99 4.02
C LEU A 72 -3.52 16.33 4.03
N THR A 73 -2.89 17.35 4.60
CA THR A 73 -3.18 18.71 4.14
C THR A 73 -2.31 18.94 2.90
N PRO A 74 -2.89 19.30 1.75
CA PRO A 74 -2.10 19.67 0.58
C PRO A 74 -1.31 20.95 0.91
N PRO A 75 -0.03 21.07 0.52
CA PRO A 75 0.68 22.34 0.59
C PRO A 75 0.13 23.26 -0.49
N ASN A 76 -0.97 23.95 -0.17
CA ASN A 76 -1.32 25.19 -0.83
C ASN A 76 -1.84 26.17 0.21
N THR A 77 -0.90 26.75 0.96
CA THR A 77 -1.16 28.02 1.65
C THR A 77 -0.53 29.09 0.79
N LEU A 78 -1.39 29.75 0.03
CA LEU A 78 -1.18 30.95 -0.74
C LEU A 78 -0.84 32.14 0.18
N GLU A 79 0.29 32.11 0.86
CA GLU A 79 0.73 33.19 1.78
C GLU A 79 2.19 33.57 1.49
N ASN A 80 2.47 33.90 0.23
CA ASN A 80 3.68 34.63 -0.18
C ASN A 80 3.42 35.62 -1.34
N ILE A 81 2.17 36.02 -1.58
CA ILE A 81 1.81 37.00 -2.62
C ILE A 81 0.75 37.94 -2.07
N LEU A 82 1.18 38.92 -1.27
CA LEU A 82 0.58 40.25 -1.01
C LEU A 82 1.42 40.89 0.11
N ARG A 83 2.63 41.37 -0.19
CA ARG A 83 2.90 42.81 -0.33
C ARG A 83 2.27 43.66 0.78
N GLY A 84 3.07 43.88 1.81
CA GLY A 84 3.09 45.04 2.70
C GLY A 84 4.52 45.21 3.19
#